data_AF-A0A1Q1FGD5-F1
#
_entry.id   AF-A0A1Q1FGD5-F1
#
_cell.length_a   1.000
_cell.length_b   1.000
_cell.length_c   1.000
_cell.angle_alpha   90.00
_cell.angle_beta   90.00
_cell.angle_gamma   90.00
#
_symmetry.space_group_name_H-M   'P 1'
#
loop_
_entity.id
_entity.type
_entity.pdbx_description
1 polymer ?
#
loop_
_entity_poly.entity_id
_entity_poly.type
_entity_poly.pdbx_seq_one_letter_code
_entity_poly.pdbx_strand_id
1 'polypeptide(L)'
;MNKEGHVLNAVLLSIGLGYILEPAGDFSTFRTIAEVTIPITLGALFPDVDTAFGRHRKTLHNFLVLGIFLAYPLVFDNLQFVWLGVLTHYILDLAGSKRGLALLYPWDREFALPVGVTTSSKYASLATLVITGFELLLVGLLVFYAPAYVPPELIQHGTTVLGV
;
A
#
# COMPACT_ATOMS: atom_id res chain seq x y z
N MET A 1 -8.72 -6.71 -5.91
CA MET A 1 -9.83 -7.16 -5.05
C MET A 1 -11.08 -6.37 -5.44
N ASN A 2 -12.20 -6.44 -4.71
CA ASN A 2 -13.23 -5.41 -4.83
C ASN A 2 -12.82 -4.19 -3.98
N LYS A 3 -13.49 -3.04 -4.19
CA LYS A 3 -13.23 -1.80 -3.46
C LYS A 3 -13.28 -1.97 -1.94
N GLU A 4 -14.26 -2.73 -1.45
CA GLU A 4 -14.40 -3.09 -0.04
C GLU A 4 -13.14 -3.78 0.51
N GLY A 5 -12.58 -4.76 -0.22
CA GLY A 5 -11.37 -5.46 0.17
C GLY A 5 -10.13 -4.55 0.21
N HIS A 6 -10.03 -3.57 -0.69
CA HIS A 6 -8.96 -2.57 -0.66
C HIS A 6 -9.08 -1.65 0.57
N VAL A 7 -10.29 -1.22 0.92
CA VAL A 7 -10.54 -0.44 2.14
C VAL A 7 -10.23 -1.24 3.40
N LEU A 8 -10.71 -2.50 3.47
CA LEU A 8 -10.45 -3.39 4.61
C LEU A 8 -8.95 -3.57 4.85
N ASN A 9 -8.20 -3.84 3.78
CA ASN A 9 -6.75 -3.97 3.88
C ASN A 9 -6.09 -2.66 4.30
N ALA A 10 -6.43 -1.52 3.68
CA ALA A 10 -5.84 -0.23 4.03
C ALA A 10 -6.05 0.11 5.52
N VAL A 11 -7.24 -0.11 6.05
CA VAL A 11 -7.56 0.14 7.47
C VAL A 11 -6.75 -0.80 8.38
N LEU A 12 -6.74 -2.11 8.09
CA LEU A 12 -5.99 -3.08 8.90
C LEU A 12 -4.48 -2.86 8.83
N LEU A 13 -3.97 -2.53 7.64
CA LEU A 13 -2.57 -2.18 7.41
C LEU A 13 -2.20 -0.93 8.22
N SER A 14 -3.08 0.08 8.26
CA SER A 14 -2.86 1.31 9.03
C SER A 14 -2.81 1.07 10.54
N ILE A 15 -3.70 0.21 11.06
CA ILE A 15 -3.69 -0.20 12.47
C ILE A 15 -2.39 -0.93 12.80
N GLY A 16 -2.01 -1.92 11.99
CA GLY A 16 -0.79 -2.70 12.22
C GLY A 16 0.47 -1.84 12.08
N LEU A 17 0.52 -0.95 11.08
CA LEU A 17 1.62 -0.01 10.89
C LEU A 17 1.76 0.93 12.07
N GLY A 18 0.65 1.47 12.60
CA GLY A 18 0.69 2.33 13.78
C GLY A 18 1.32 1.64 14.99
N TYR A 19 1.02 0.35 15.22
CA TYR A 19 1.69 -0.44 16.26
C TYR A 19 3.17 -0.76 15.95
N ILE A 20 3.55 -0.87 14.67
CA ILE A 20 4.94 -1.08 14.28
C ILE A 20 5.76 0.19 14.54
N LEU A 21 5.20 1.36 14.23
CA LEU A 21 5.87 2.65 14.38
C LEU A 21 5.88 3.14 15.83
N GLU A 22 4.78 2.95 16.57
CA GLU A 22 4.62 3.38 17.95
C GLU A 22 4.01 2.25 18.79
N PRO A 23 4.83 1.35 19.37
CA PRO A 23 4.36 0.11 20.00
C PRO A 23 3.87 0.28 21.44
N ALA A 24 3.85 1.50 22.01
CA ALA A 24 3.49 1.73 23.42
C ALA A 24 2.07 1.25 23.79
N GLY A 25 1.14 1.23 22.83
CA GLY A 25 -0.26 0.88 23.04
C GLY A 25 -1.07 1.95 23.79
N ASP A 26 -0.53 3.16 23.91
CA ASP A 26 -1.17 4.30 24.58
C ASP A 26 -1.69 5.33 23.57
N PHE A 27 -1.97 6.55 24.03
CA PHE A 27 -2.47 7.64 23.18
C PHE A 27 -1.55 7.94 21.98
N SER A 28 -0.24 7.81 22.13
CA SER A 28 0.72 8.03 21.03
C SER A 28 0.52 7.02 19.89
N THR A 29 0.28 5.74 20.22
CA THR A 29 -0.05 4.70 19.24
C THR A 29 -1.34 5.02 18.52
N PHE A 30 -2.40 5.39 19.25
CA PHE A 30 -3.69 5.74 18.63
C PHE A 30 -3.61 6.97 17.73
N ARG A 31 -2.83 7.98 18.14
CA ARG A 31 -2.53 9.16 17.31
C ARG A 31 -1.82 8.76 16.02
N THR A 32 -0.80 7.91 16.12
CA THR A 32 -0.04 7.40 14.97
C THR A 32 -0.94 6.61 14.02
N ILE A 33 -1.78 5.69 14.54
CA ILE A 33 -2.78 4.96 13.73
C ILE A 33 -3.67 5.95 12.97
N ALA A 34 -4.19 6.98 13.65
CA ALA A 34 -5.05 7.98 13.01
C ALA A 34 -4.32 8.77 11.91
N GLU A 35 -3.06 9.17 12.16
CA GLU A 35 -2.22 9.90 11.21
C GLU A 35 -1.97 9.10 9.93
N VAL A 36 -1.69 7.79 10.03
CA VAL A 36 -1.41 6.96 8.86
C VAL A 36 -2.67 6.43 8.16
N THR A 37 -3.80 6.30 8.87
CA THR A 37 -5.03 5.71 8.31
C THR A 37 -5.58 6.49 7.13
N ILE A 38 -5.65 7.81 7.26
CA ILE A 38 -6.21 8.67 6.21
C ILE A 38 -5.38 8.60 4.91
N PRO A 39 -4.07 8.90 4.91
CA PRO A 39 -3.28 8.86 3.68
C PRO A 39 -3.21 7.46 3.05
N ILE A 40 -3.07 6.39 3.83
CA ILE A 40 -3.04 5.02 3.30
C ILE A 40 -4.38 4.67 2.64
N THR A 41 -5.51 5.02 3.27
CA THR A 41 -6.83 4.76 2.68
C THR A 41 -7.05 5.57 1.41
N LEU A 42 -6.64 6.85 1.39
CA LEU A 42 -6.69 7.68 0.18
C LEU A 42 -5.86 7.07 -0.96
N GLY A 43 -4.63 6.64 -0.66
CA GLY A 43 -3.76 5.96 -1.62
C GLY A 43 -4.37 4.65 -2.13
N ALA A 44 -4.98 3.85 -1.25
CA ALA A 44 -5.60 2.59 -1.62
C ALA A 44 -6.84 2.76 -2.51
N LEU A 45 -7.51 3.91 -2.46
CA LEU A 45 -8.66 4.22 -3.30
C LEU A 45 -8.27 4.91 -4.62
N PHE A 46 -7.12 5.59 -4.66
CA PHE A 46 -6.71 6.41 -5.80
C PHE A 46 -6.62 5.64 -7.14
N PRO A 47 -6.01 4.44 -7.22
CA PRO A 47 -5.94 3.69 -8.48
C PRO A 47 -7.33 3.45 -9.09
N ASP A 48 -8.31 3.15 -8.25
CA ASP A 48 -9.68 2.85 -8.70
C ASP A 48 -10.47 4.08 -9.17
N VAL A 49 -9.94 5.30 -9.03
CA VAL A 49 -10.55 6.49 -9.66
C VAL A 49 -10.56 6.34 -11.19
N ASP A 50 -9.67 5.52 -11.76
CA ASP A 50 -9.68 5.22 -13.19
C ASP A 50 -10.94 4.50 -13.68
N THR A 51 -11.72 3.90 -12.76
CA THR A 51 -13.03 3.32 -13.08
C THR A 51 -14.04 4.37 -13.54
N ALA A 52 -13.80 5.65 -13.26
CA ALA A 52 -14.68 6.75 -13.65
C ALA A 52 -14.32 7.41 -14.99
N PHE A 53 -13.06 7.37 -15.42
CA PHE A 53 -12.60 8.16 -16.59
C PHE A 53 -11.53 7.49 -17.47
N GLY A 54 -11.07 6.29 -17.13
CA GLY A 54 -9.97 5.61 -17.81
C GLY A 54 -10.23 4.13 -18.07
N ARG A 55 -9.13 3.41 -18.35
CA ARG A 55 -9.12 1.96 -18.42
C ARG A 55 -8.68 1.39 -17.07
N HIS A 56 -9.63 0.77 -16.37
CA HIS A 56 -9.39 0.11 -15.10
C HIS A 56 -8.22 -0.88 -15.18
N ARG A 57 -7.35 -0.89 -14.15
CA ARG A 57 -6.13 -1.72 -14.04
C ARG A 57 -5.01 -1.35 -15.00
N LYS A 58 -5.09 -0.15 -15.56
CA LYS A 58 -4.12 0.34 -16.53
C LYS A 58 -3.78 1.81 -16.29
N THR A 59 -4.79 2.66 -16.27
CA THR A 59 -4.59 4.11 -16.32
C THR A 59 -3.95 4.62 -15.03
N LEU A 60 -4.47 4.19 -13.87
CA LEU A 60 -3.93 4.55 -12.56
C LEU A 60 -3.28 3.38 -11.80
N HIS A 61 -3.17 2.20 -12.42
CA HIS A 61 -2.54 0.99 -11.86
C HIS A 61 -1.21 0.65 -12.52
N ASN A 62 -0.25 1.58 -12.49
CA ASN A 62 1.04 1.42 -13.13
C ASN A 62 2.18 2.06 -12.32
N PHE A 63 3.42 1.69 -12.66
CA PHE A 63 4.60 2.14 -11.92
C PHE A 63 4.85 3.64 -12.01
N LEU A 64 4.39 4.32 -13.06
CA LEU A 64 4.52 5.78 -13.14
C LEU A 64 3.69 6.45 -12.04
N VAL A 65 2.46 5.99 -11.82
CA VAL A 65 1.56 6.52 -10.78
C VAL A 65 2.13 6.24 -9.39
N LEU A 66 2.56 5.00 -9.11
CA LEU A 66 3.23 4.69 -7.85
C LEU A 66 4.49 5.55 -7.65
N GLY A 67 5.30 5.73 -8.69
CA GLY A 67 6.49 6.56 -8.66
C GLY A 67 6.21 8.03 -8.33
N ILE A 68 5.11 8.59 -8.84
CA ILE A 68 4.66 9.95 -8.50
C ILE A 68 4.36 10.05 -7.01
N PHE A 69 3.56 9.15 -6.45
CA PHE A 69 3.22 9.19 -5.02
C PHE A 69 4.42 8.92 -4.11
N LEU A 70 5.36 8.08 -4.55
CA LEU A 70 6.63 7.87 -3.84
C LEU A 70 7.50 9.13 -3.83
N ALA A 71 7.59 9.82 -4.96
CA ALA A 71 8.39 11.04 -5.09
C ALA A 71 7.75 12.26 -4.42
N TYR A 72 6.42 12.32 -4.31
CA TYR A 72 5.70 13.47 -3.79
C TYR A 72 6.17 13.95 -2.40
N PRO A 73 6.22 13.10 -1.36
CA PRO A 73 6.69 13.53 -0.04
C PRO A 73 8.16 13.95 -0.05
N LEU A 74 8.99 13.39 -0.92
CA LEU A 74 10.41 13.76 -1.03
C LEU A 74 10.62 15.16 -1.61
N VAL A 75 9.70 15.62 -2.46
CA VAL A 75 9.80 16.91 -3.15
C VAL A 75 9.03 18.01 -2.41
N PHE A 76 7.88 17.68 -1.83
CA PHE A 76 6.93 18.64 -1.27
C PHE A 76 6.69 18.54 0.24
N ASP A 77 7.30 17.56 0.90
CA ASP A 77 7.21 17.35 2.36
C ASP A 77 5.77 17.23 2.89
N ASN A 78 4.91 16.56 2.12
CA ASN A 78 3.52 16.27 2.48
C ASN A 78 3.03 14.98 1.80
N LEU A 79 1.80 14.56 2.11
CA LEU A 79 1.19 13.33 1.58
C LEU A 79 2.02 12.07 1.85
N GLN A 80 2.72 12.04 2.99
CA GLN A 80 3.39 10.86 3.52
C GLN A 80 2.40 9.70 3.57
N PHE A 81 2.89 8.48 3.35
CA PHE A 81 2.12 7.23 3.32
C PHE A 81 1.06 7.05 2.22
N VAL A 82 0.72 8.06 1.41
CA VAL A 82 -0.24 7.85 0.30
C VAL A 82 0.28 6.82 -0.69
N TRP A 83 1.59 6.84 -0.96
CA TRP A 83 2.25 5.84 -1.79
C TRP A 83 2.09 4.41 -1.27
N LEU A 84 2.05 4.23 0.06
CA LEU A 84 1.90 2.91 0.68
C LEU A 84 0.49 2.38 0.43
N GLY A 85 -0.51 3.26 0.47
CA GLY A 85 -1.87 2.97 0.03
C GLY A 85 -1.94 2.51 -1.42
N VAL A 86 -1.27 3.24 -2.34
CA VAL A 86 -1.20 2.86 -3.76
C VAL A 86 -0.50 1.51 -3.94
N LEU A 87 0.60 1.28 -3.23
CA LEU A 87 1.36 0.04 -3.30
C LEU A 87 0.54 -1.16 -2.81
N THR A 88 -0.12 -1.05 -1.65
CA THR A 88 -0.92 -2.16 -1.12
C THR A 88 -2.13 -2.46 -2.01
N HIS A 89 -2.70 -1.44 -2.65
CA HIS A 89 -3.71 -1.66 -3.70
C HIS A 89 -3.16 -2.55 -4.81
N TYR A 90 -1.96 -2.25 -5.33
CA TYR A 90 -1.35 -3.04 -6.41
C TYR A 90 -1.04 -4.46 -5.98
N ILE A 91 -0.55 -4.66 -4.74
CA ILE A 91 -0.27 -5.97 -4.17
C ILE A 91 -1.56 -6.80 -4.10
N LEU A 92 -2.65 -6.24 -3.58
CA LEU A 92 -3.94 -6.93 -3.54
C LEU A 92 -4.49 -7.24 -4.93
N ASP A 93 -4.25 -6.39 -5.90
CA ASP A 93 -4.70 -6.62 -7.26
C ASP A 93 -3.90 -7.67 -8.02
N LEU A 94 -2.60 -7.80 -7.72
CA LEU A 94 -1.71 -8.81 -8.31
C LEU A 94 -1.78 -10.17 -7.60
N ALA A 95 -1.82 -10.18 -6.27
CA ALA A 95 -1.70 -11.39 -5.46
C ALA A 95 -3.05 -11.87 -4.89
N GLY A 96 -4.00 -10.95 -4.67
CA GLY A 96 -5.32 -11.27 -4.15
C GLY A 96 -6.33 -11.66 -5.23
N SER A 97 -6.07 -11.31 -6.50
CA SER A 97 -6.96 -11.55 -7.63
C SER A 97 -6.34 -12.43 -8.71
N LYS A 98 -7.18 -13.13 -9.47
CA LYS A 98 -6.78 -13.85 -10.70
C LYS A 98 -6.53 -12.94 -11.91
N ARG A 99 -6.72 -11.62 -11.75
CA ARG A 99 -6.57 -10.64 -12.83
C ARG A 99 -5.23 -9.93 -12.72
N GLY A 100 -4.70 -9.48 -13.85
CA GLY A 100 -3.44 -8.75 -13.89
C GLY A 100 -3.58 -7.23 -13.75
N LEU A 101 -2.42 -6.57 -13.80
CA LEU A 101 -2.24 -5.12 -13.90
C LEU A 101 -1.33 -4.78 -15.08
N ALA A 102 -1.62 -3.71 -15.82
CA ALA A 102 -0.73 -3.20 -16.85
C ALA A 102 0.31 -2.24 -16.25
N LEU A 103 1.29 -2.81 -15.53
CA LEU A 103 2.26 -2.05 -14.73
C LEU A 103 3.11 -1.05 -15.53
N LEU A 104 3.23 -1.25 -16.84
CA LEU A 104 3.98 -0.41 -17.77
C LEU A 104 3.08 0.40 -18.73
N TYR A 105 1.81 0.62 -18.37
CA TYR A 105 0.90 1.45 -19.17
C TYR A 105 1.55 2.79 -19.56
N PRO A 106 1.50 3.23 -20.84
CA PRO A 106 0.58 2.82 -21.91
C PRO A 106 0.92 1.51 -22.63
N TRP A 107 1.99 0.81 -22.27
CA TRP A 107 2.17 -0.57 -22.73
C TRP A 107 1.11 -1.46 -22.08
N ASP A 108 0.07 -1.77 -22.84
CA ASP A 108 -1.17 -2.44 -22.42
C ASP A 108 -1.02 -3.90 -21.91
N ARG A 109 0.20 -4.43 -21.80
CA ARG A 109 0.44 -5.82 -21.36
C ARG A 109 0.17 -5.96 -19.87
N GLU A 110 -0.79 -6.81 -19.52
CA GLU A 110 -1.08 -7.15 -18.12
C GLU A 110 -0.12 -8.23 -17.59
N PHE A 111 0.32 -8.04 -16.35
CA PHE A 111 1.09 -9.00 -15.57
C PHE A 111 0.19 -9.55 -14.47
N ALA A 112 0.11 -10.87 -14.35
CA ALA A 112 -0.67 -11.55 -13.32
C ALA A 112 0.19 -12.62 -12.65
N LEU A 113 -0.08 -12.88 -11.38
CA LEU A 113 0.55 -13.99 -10.66
C LEU A 113 -0.31 -15.25 -10.78
N PRO A 114 0.28 -16.46 -10.72
CA PRO A 114 -0.46 -17.72 -10.75
C PRO A 114 -1.15 -18.04 -9.40
N VAL A 115 -1.57 -17.02 -8.67
CA VAL A 115 -2.21 -17.10 -7.34
C VAL A 115 -3.45 -16.19 -7.29
N GLY A 116 -4.12 -16.13 -6.13
CA GLY A 116 -5.27 -15.26 -5.90
C GLY A 116 -6.63 -15.93 -6.14
N VAL A 117 -7.68 -15.19 -5.80
CA VAL A 117 -9.07 -15.66 -5.87
C VAL A 117 -9.93 -14.74 -6.71
N THR A 118 -11.10 -15.20 -7.14
CA THR A 118 -12.08 -14.29 -7.76
C THR A 118 -12.65 -13.35 -6.70
N THR A 119 -13.05 -12.15 -7.10
CA THR A 119 -13.62 -11.14 -6.18
C THR A 119 -14.94 -11.60 -5.55
N SER A 120 -15.65 -12.53 -6.19
CA SER A 120 -16.88 -13.16 -5.68
C SER A 120 -16.64 -14.40 -4.80
N SER A 121 -15.38 -14.81 -4.61
CA SER A 121 -15.04 -15.99 -3.81
C SER A 121 -15.35 -15.75 -2.34
N LYS A 122 -15.88 -16.77 -1.65
CA LYS A 122 -16.01 -16.77 -0.18
C LYS A 122 -14.67 -16.62 0.57
N TYR A 123 -13.56 -16.90 -0.13
CA TYR A 123 -12.20 -16.77 0.41
C TYR A 123 -11.57 -15.40 0.12
N ALA A 124 -12.27 -14.48 -0.56
CA ALA A 124 -11.73 -13.16 -0.91
C ALA A 124 -11.26 -12.40 0.34
N SER A 125 -12.12 -12.26 1.35
CA SER A 125 -11.75 -11.58 2.59
C SER A 125 -10.59 -12.28 3.32
N LEU A 126 -10.56 -13.62 3.31
CA LEU A 126 -9.45 -14.37 3.89
C LEU A 126 -8.12 -14.08 3.15
N ALA A 127 -8.14 -14.04 1.82
CA ALA A 127 -6.97 -13.68 1.02
C ALA A 127 -6.49 -12.26 1.34
N THR A 128 -7.42 -11.30 1.48
CA THR A 128 -7.09 -9.95 1.93
C THR A 128 -6.38 -9.96 3.28
N LEU A 129 -6.92 -10.65 4.30
CA LEU A 129 -6.31 -10.71 5.63
C LEU A 129 -4.90 -11.34 5.60
N VAL A 130 -4.72 -12.41 4.83
CA VAL A 130 -3.41 -13.06 4.67
C VAL A 130 -2.40 -12.13 4.02
N ILE A 131 -2.80 -11.42 2.96
CA ILE A 131 -1.94 -10.44 2.28
C ILE A 131 -1.60 -9.29 3.23
N THR A 132 -2.58 -8.71 3.93
CA THR A 132 -2.33 -7.66 4.93
C THR A 132 -1.34 -8.12 6.00
N GLY A 133 -1.51 -9.34 6.53
CA GLY A 133 -0.60 -9.88 7.54
C GLY A 133 0.83 -10.05 6.99
N PHE A 134 0.97 -10.48 5.74
CA PHE A 134 2.26 -10.58 5.07
C PHE A 134 2.89 -9.21 4.82
N GLU A 135 2.12 -8.21 4.40
CA GLU A 135 2.58 -6.83 4.22
C GLU A 135 3.09 -6.24 5.55
N LEU A 136 2.32 -6.41 6.64
CA LEU A 136 2.73 -5.98 7.98
C LEU A 136 4.00 -6.68 8.45
N LEU A 137 4.16 -7.97 8.16
CA LEU A 137 5.39 -8.69 8.46
C LEU A 137 6.58 -8.08 7.72
N LEU A 138 6.46 -7.83 6.41
CA LEU A 138 7.53 -7.22 5.62
C LEU A 138 7.88 -5.81 6.10
N VAL A 139 6.87 -4.99 6.40
CA VAL A 139 7.07 -3.65 6.94
C VAL A 139 7.74 -3.71 8.31
N GLY A 140 7.28 -4.58 9.21
CA GLY A 140 7.90 -4.76 10.52
C GLY A 140 9.36 -5.22 10.40
N LEU A 141 9.64 -6.17 9.50
CA LEU A 141 11.02 -6.59 9.20
C LEU A 141 11.87 -5.42 8.71
N LEU A 142 11.33 -4.59 7.83
CA LEU A 142 12.03 -3.40 7.32
C LEU A 142 12.31 -2.40 8.45
N VAL A 143 11.31 -2.04 9.25
CA VAL A 143 11.44 -1.04 10.33
C VAL A 143 12.41 -1.50 11.41
N PHE A 144 12.32 -2.76 11.86
CA PHE A 144 13.12 -3.23 12.99
C PHE A 144 14.53 -3.69 12.62
N TYR A 145 14.74 -4.18 11.38
CA TYR A 145 16.01 -4.80 11.01
C TYR A 145 16.78 -4.03 9.92
N ALA A 146 16.11 -3.32 9.00
CA ALA A 146 16.83 -2.63 7.93
C ALA A 146 17.82 -1.56 8.44
N PRO A 147 17.55 -0.80 9.53
CA PRO A 147 18.51 0.17 10.04
C PRO A 147 19.89 -0.41 10.40
N ALA A 148 19.97 -1.71 10.71
CA ALA A 148 21.24 -2.38 11.01
C ALA A 148 22.10 -2.65 9.75
N TYR A 149 21.51 -2.56 8.55
CA TYR A 149 22.14 -2.96 7.28
C TYR A 149 22.11 -1.85 6.21
N VAL A 150 21.42 -0.74 6.48
CA VAL A 150 21.26 0.38 5.54
C VAL A 150 22.10 1.57 6.03
N PRO A 151 22.89 2.21 5.15
CA PRO A 151 23.61 3.45 5.48
C PRO A 151 22.69 4.51 6.10
N PRO A 152 23.09 5.19 7.19
CA PRO A 152 22.26 6.17 7.88
C PRO A 152 21.71 7.30 6.99
N GLU A 153 22.46 7.67 5.96
CA GLU A 153 22.08 8.68 4.95
C GLU A 153 20.82 8.27 4.17
N LEU A 154 20.68 6.98 3.86
CA LEU A 154 19.50 6.43 3.18
C LEU A 154 18.32 6.26 4.14
N ILE A 155 18.59 6.09 5.44
CA ILE A 155 17.56 6.04 6.48
C ILE A 155 16.92 7.42 6.63
N GLN A 156 17.70 8.52 6.66
CA GLN A 156 17.16 9.89 6.77
C GLN A 156 16.23 10.28 5.61
N HIS A 157 16.47 9.79 4.40
CA HIS A 157 15.54 10.00 3.28
C HIS A 157 14.32 9.06 3.37
N GLY A 158 14.48 7.86 3.92
CA GLY A 158 13.38 6.92 4.18
C GLY A 158 12.44 7.38 5.29
N THR A 159 12.97 8.06 6.32
CA THR A 159 12.17 8.63 7.42
C THR A 159 11.27 9.76 6.92
N THR A 160 11.72 10.59 5.95
CA THR A 160 10.85 11.55 5.24
C THR A 160 9.67 10.88 4.51
N VAL A 161 9.91 9.73 3.87
CA VAL A 161 8.86 8.98 3.13
C VAL A 161 7.85 8.31 4.09
N LEU A 162 8.31 7.96 5.28
CA LEU A 162 7.53 7.39 6.38
C LEU A 162 7.06 8.46 7.38
N GLY A 163 7.29 9.75 7.14
CA GLY A 163 6.90 10.83 8.05
C GLY A 163 7.41 10.68 9.50
N VAL A 164 8.55 10.00 9.70
CA VAL A 164 9.22 9.82 11.00
C VAL A 164 10.52 10.64 11.05
#